data_AF-F3FRI5-F1
#
_entry.id   AF-F3FRI5-F1
#
_cell.length_a   1.000
_cell.length_b   1.000
_cell.length_c   1.000
_cell.angle_alpha   90.00
_cell.angle_beta   90.00
_cell.angle_gamma   90.00
#
_symmetry.space_group_name_H-M   'P 1'
#
loop_
_entity.id
_entity.type
_entity.pdbx_description
1 polymer ?
#
loop_
_entity_poly.entity_id
_entity_poly.type
_entity_poly.pdbx_seq_one_letter_code
_entity_poly.pdbx_strand_id
1 'polypeptide(L)' 'PTTLKKEAAMSSGATLVADNNATAIDFNNLGALIAPAAAVTMSYTRGTIIKTIKVCLTGRITLGGGC' A
#
# COMPACT_ATOMS: atom_id res chain seq x y z
N PRO A 1 -4.87 -5.17 -34.11
CA PRO A 1 -4.51 -4.72 -32.74
C PRO A 1 -5.45 -5.32 -31.70
N THR A 2 -4.92 -6.14 -30.79
CA THR A 2 -5.68 -6.72 -29.68
C THR A 2 -5.95 -5.62 -28.66
N THR A 3 -7.21 -5.21 -28.51
CA THR A 3 -7.61 -4.19 -27.54
C THR A 3 -7.53 -4.78 -26.13
N LEU A 4 -6.57 -4.32 -25.33
CA LEU A 4 -6.45 -4.73 -23.93
C LEU A 4 -7.41 -3.89 -23.07
N LYS A 5 -8.16 -4.55 -22.18
CA LYS A 5 -8.96 -3.86 -21.17
C LYS A 5 -8.02 -3.16 -20.19
N LYS A 6 -8.06 -1.82 -20.17
CA LYS A 6 -7.32 -1.02 -19.19
C LYS A 6 -8.24 -0.66 -18.04
N GLU A 7 -7.87 -1.11 -16.84
CA GLU A 7 -8.52 -0.70 -15.60
C GLU A 7 -7.64 0.35 -14.90
N ALA A 8 -8.28 1.31 -14.24
CA ALA A 8 -7.55 2.24 -13.39
C ALA A 8 -7.04 1.52 -12.13
N ALA A 9 -5.88 1.93 -11.63
CA ALA A 9 -5.31 1.36 -10.40
C ALA A 9 -6.21 1.58 -9.16
N MET A 10 -7.05 2.61 -9.18
CA MET A 10 -8.01 2.92 -8.13
C MET A 10 -9.36 3.31 -8.74
N SER A 11 -10.45 3.06 -7.99
CA SER A 11 -11.78 3.57 -8.32
C SER A 11 -11.78 5.11 -8.36
N SER A 12 -12.70 5.69 -9.13
CA SER A 12 -12.88 7.15 -9.17
C SER A 12 -13.09 7.73 -7.77
N GLY A 13 -12.43 8.85 -7.48
CA GLY A 13 -12.48 9.54 -6.18
C GLY A 13 -11.74 8.83 -5.04
N ALA A 14 -11.00 7.76 -5.33
CA ALA A 14 -10.15 7.11 -4.34
C ALA A 14 -8.71 7.62 -4.39
N THR A 15 -8.09 7.77 -3.21
CA THR A 15 -6.69 8.14 -3.04
C THR A 15 -6.00 7.17 -2.09
N LEU A 16 -4.72 6.89 -2.33
CA LEU A 16 -3.85 6.17 -1.42
C LEU A 16 -2.64 7.05 -1.13
N VAL A 17 -2.39 7.35 0.14
CA VAL A 17 -1.20 8.08 0.59
C VAL A 17 -0.36 7.13 1.41
N ALA A 18 0.90 6.93 1.01
CA ALA A 18 1.87 6.18 1.79
C ALA A 18 2.77 7.15 2.56
N ASP A 19 3.05 6.84 3.82
CA ASP A 19 4.00 7.59 4.63
C ASP A 19 5.40 7.55 3.99
N ASN A 20 6.23 8.53 4.33
CA ASN A 20 7.59 8.72 3.78
C ASN A 20 7.62 8.86 2.25
N ASN A 21 6.50 9.17 1.62
CA ASN A 21 6.34 9.21 0.16
C ASN A 21 6.82 7.91 -0.51
N ALA A 22 6.59 6.76 0.14
CA ALA A 22 6.99 5.48 -0.40
C ALA A 22 6.28 5.23 -1.74
N THR A 23 7.06 5.10 -2.81
CA THR A 23 6.57 4.79 -4.16
C THR A 23 6.72 3.31 -4.52
N ALA A 24 7.48 2.56 -3.71
CA ALA A 24 7.72 1.13 -3.83
C ALA A 24 7.87 0.50 -2.44
N ILE A 25 7.58 -0.80 -2.36
CA ILE A 25 7.83 -1.64 -1.18
C ILE A 25 8.45 -2.94 -1.68
N ASP A 26 9.71 -3.15 -1.32
CA ASP A 26 10.49 -4.33 -1.63
C ASP A 26 10.65 -5.19 -0.37
N PHE A 27 10.45 -6.49 -0.56
CA PHE A 27 10.60 -7.52 0.46
C PHE A 27 11.89 -8.30 0.22
N ASN A 28 12.56 -8.73 1.29
CA ASN A 28 13.63 -9.70 1.19
C ASN A 28 13.08 -11.14 1.10
N ASN A 29 13.98 -12.11 0.94
CA ASN A 29 13.65 -13.53 0.83
C ASN A 29 13.04 -14.16 2.10
N LEU A 30 13.07 -13.47 3.24
CA LEU A 30 12.43 -13.87 4.49
C LEU A 30 11.06 -13.19 4.67
N GLY A 31 10.62 -12.40 3.68
CA GLY A 31 9.37 -11.67 3.71
C GLY A 31 9.42 -10.40 4.56
N ALA A 32 10.57 -9.96 5.08
CA ALA A 32 10.68 -8.67 5.75
C ALA A 32 10.95 -7.54 4.75
N LEU A 33 10.69 -6.29 5.15
CA LEU A 33 10.93 -5.12 4.29
C LEU A 33 12.43 -4.83 4.17
N ILE A 34 12.89 -4.69 2.92
CA ILE A 34 14.27 -4.29 2.62
C ILE A 34 14.36 -2.86 2.07
N ALA A 35 13.32 -2.40 1.35
CA ALA A 35 13.22 -1.01 0.92
C ALA A 35 11.73 -0.60 0.84
N PRO A 36 11.26 0.39 1.62
CA PRO A 36 11.96 1.03 2.73
C PRO A 36 12.20 0.04 3.88
N ALA A 37 13.37 0.08 4.52
CA ALA A 37 13.68 -0.73 5.72
C ALA A 37 12.98 -0.21 6.99
N ALA A 38 11.70 0.13 6.88
CA ALA A 38 10.85 0.66 7.94
C ALA A 38 9.39 0.28 7.68
N ALA A 39 8.56 0.30 8.72
CA ALA A 39 7.13 0.10 8.54
C ALA A 39 6.52 1.22 7.67
N VAL A 40 5.61 0.85 6.78
CA VAL A 40 4.89 1.78 5.90
C VAL A 40 3.42 1.79 6.30
N THR A 41 2.91 2.95 6.70
CA THR A 41 1.47 3.16 6.86
C THR A 41 0.93 3.78 5.58
N MET A 42 -0.21 3.29 5.13
CA MET A 42 -0.93 3.79 3.97
C MET A 42 -2.35 4.14 4.36
N SER A 43 -2.79 5.34 3.99
CA SER A 43 -4.15 5.82 4.19
C SER A 43 -4.90 5.77 2.85
N TYR A 44 -5.87 4.87 2.76
CA TYR A 44 -6.83 4.82 1.67
C TYR A 44 -8.05 5.66 2.02
N THR A 45 -8.44 6.57 1.13
CA THR A 45 -9.66 7.36 1.27
C THR A 45 -10.50 7.27 0.00
N ARG A 46 -11.81 7.03 0.14
CA ARG A 46 -12.80 7.16 -0.93
C ARG A 46 -14.07 7.79 -0.38
N GLY A 47 -14.27 9.07 -0.64
CA GLY A 47 -15.33 9.84 0.01
C GLY A 47 -15.13 9.85 1.53
N THR A 48 -16.13 9.41 2.29
CA THR A 48 -16.05 9.30 3.76
C THR A 48 -15.41 7.99 4.25
N ILE A 49 -15.15 7.03 3.35
CA ILE A 49 -14.53 5.76 3.71
C ILE A 49 -13.04 5.98 3.85
N ILE A 50 -12.52 5.79 5.07
CA ILE A 50 -11.09 5.84 5.37
C ILE A 50 -10.67 4.46 5.89
N LYS A 51 -9.58 3.92 5.33
CA LYS A 51 -8.97 2.66 5.75
C LYS A 51 -7.46 2.85 5.88
N THR A 52 -6.91 2.37 6.98
CA THR A 52 -5.46 2.36 7.20
C THR A 52 -4.92 0.96 6.92
N ILE A 53 -3.96 0.86 6.01
CA ILE A 53 -3.21 -0.35 5.74
C ILE A 53 -1.81 -0.14 6.32
N LYS A 54 -1.28 -1.11 7.04
CA LYS A 54 0.11 -1.07 7.53
C LYS A 54 0.89 -2.25 7.01
N VAL A 55 2.10 -1.98 6.55
CA VAL A 55 3.11 -3.00 6.21
C VAL A 55 4.20 -2.88 7.26
N CYS A 56 4.30 -3.86 8.14
CA CYS A 56 5.27 -3.86 9.22
C CYS A 56 6.67 -4.19 8.69
N LEU A 57 7.72 -3.80 9.41
CA LEU A 57 9.11 -4.14 9.03
C LEU A 57 9.30 -5.65 8.83
N THR A 58 8.57 -6.47 9.59
CA THR A 58 8.55 -7.94 9.48
C THR A 58 7.81 -8.47 8.24
N GLY A 59 7.23 -7.59 7.42
CA GLY A 59 6.44 -7.95 6.24
C GLY A 59 4.97 -8.17 6.48
N ARG A 60 4.53 -8.20 7.74
CA ARG A 60 3.12 -8.40 8.06
C ARG A 60 2.28 -7.24 7.52
N ILE A 61 1.29 -7.56 6.69
CA ILE A 61 0.33 -6.59 6.15
C ILE A 61 -0.95 -6.67 6.99
N THR A 62 -1.44 -5.52 7.47
CA THR A 62 -2.64 -5.45 8.30
C THR A 62 -3.58 -4.34 7.85
N LEU A 63 -4.88 -4.53 8.08
CA LEU A 63 -5.91 -3.52 7.89
C LEU A 63 -6.35 -3.00 9.26
N GLY A 64 -5.92 -1.79 9.62
CA GLY A 64 -6.23 -1.14 10.90
C GLY A 64 -5.52 -1.71 12.14
N GLY A 65 -4.65 -2.71 11.96
CA GLY A 65 -3.89 -3.35 13.05
C GLY A 65 -2.60 -2.60 13.42
N GLY A 66 -1.90 -3.14 14.43
CA GLY A 66 -0.57 -2.71 14.83
C GLY A 66 0.55 -3.42 14.07
N CYS A 67 1.70 -2.74 14.03
CA CYS A 67 3.03 -3.32 13.92
C CYS A 67 3.64 -3.28 15.32
#